data_AF-A0A0D7PFH2-F1
#
_entry.id   AF-A0A0D7PFH2-F1
#
_cell.length_a   1.000
_cell.length_b   1.000
_cell.length_c   1.000
_cell.angle_alpha   90.00
_cell.angle_beta   90.00
_cell.angle_gamma   90.00
#
_symmetry.space_group_name_H-M   'P 1'
#
loop_
_entity.id
_entity.type
_entity.pdbx_description
1 polymer ?
#
loop_
_entity_poly.entity_id
_entity_poly.type
_entity_poly.pdbx_seq_one_letter_code
_entity_poly.pdbx_strand_id
1 'polypeptide(L)' 'MEIDIERAKELIAQREEIDAELAGLFTGEKKKRSPQKCSSCEKEGHTARNCPDKMPVVGI' A
#
# COMPACT_ATOMS: atom_id res chain seq x y z
N MET A 1 -14.16 -41.30 7.41
CA MET A 1 -13.99 -39.98 6.77
C MET A 1 -12.73 -40.10 5.96
N GLU A 2 -12.87 -40.57 4.73
CA GLU A 2 -11.74 -40.58 3.79
C GLU A 2 -11.51 -39.12 3.42
N ILE A 3 -10.31 -38.62 3.69
CA ILE A 3 -9.95 -37.28 3.27
C ILE A 3 -9.75 -37.41 1.75
N ASP A 4 -10.66 -36.84 0.97
CA ASP A 4 -10.58 -36.78 -0.48
C ASP A 4 -9.39 -35.90 -0.89
N ILE A 5 -8.20 -36.50 -0.90
CA ILE A 5 -6.92 -35.85 -1.22
C ILE A 5 -6.98 -35.17 -2.59
N GLU A 6 -7.73 -35.73 -3.53
CA GLU A 6 -7.95 -35.15 -4.86
C GLU A 6 -8.72 -33.84 -4.78
N ARG A 7 -9.84 -33.81 -4.06
CA ARG A 7 -10.61 -32.60 -3.83
C ARG A 7 -9.82 -31.53 -3.09
N ALA A 8 -8.97 -31.93 -2.15
CA ALA A 8 -8.07 -31.01 -1.46
C ALA A 8 -7.08 -30.34 -2.43
N LYS A 9 -6.52 -31.08 -3.40
CA LYS A 9 -5.61 -30.53 -4.41
C LYS A 9 -6.33 -29.55 -5.35
N GLU A 10 -7.54 -29.88 -5.77
CA GLU A 10 -8.36 -28.98 -6.60
C GLU A 10 -8.64 -27.66 -5.87
N LEU A 11 -9.03 -27.72 -4.60
CA LEU A 11 -9.29 -26.54 -3.77
C LEU A 11 -8.04 -25.67 -3.57
N ILE A 12 -6.85 -26.29 -3.46
CA ILE A 12 -5.57 -25.57 -3.36
C ILE A 12 -5.27 -24.84 -4.68
N ALA A 13 -5.47 -25.50 -5.83
CA ALA A 13 -5.23 -24.88 -7.13
C ALA A 13 -6.16 -23.68 -7.37
N GLN A 14 -7.45 -23.83 -7.09
CA GLN A 14 -8.42 -22.73 -7.18
C GLN A 14 -8.06 -21.54 -6.27
N ARG A 15 -7.43 -21.81 -5.12
CA ARG A 15 -6.99 -20.76 -4.19
C ARG A 15 -5.86 -19.92 -4.77
N GLU A 16 -4.92 -20.52 -5.49
CA GLU A 16 -3.82 -19.80 -6.13
C GLU A 16 -4.33 -18.87 -7.25
N GLU A 17 -5.29 -19.34 -8.05
CA GLU A 17 -5.93 -18.53 -9.10
C GLU A 17 -6.63 -17.30 -8.52
N ILE A 18 -7.43 -17.49 -7.46
CA ILE A 18 -8.13 -16.40 -6.78
C ILE A 18 -7.15 -15.39 -6.18
N ASP A 19 -6.05 -15.86 -5.58
CA ASP A 19 -5.04 -14.96 -5.01
C ASP A 19 -4.37 -14.11 -6.09
N ALA A 20 -4.10 -14.67 -7.27
CA ALA A 20 -3.56 -13.95 -8.42
C ALA A 20 -4.53 -12.88 -8.96
N GLU A 21 -5.81 -13.21 -9.09
CA GLU A 21 -6.85 -12.26 -9.51
C GLU A 21 -7.04 -11.14 -8.48
N LEU A 22 -7.09 -11.49 -7.19
CA LEU A 22 -7.18 -10.52 -6.11
C LEU A 22 -5.93 -9.64 -6.03
N ALA A 23 -4.74 -10.19 -6.31
CA ALA A 23 -3.53 -9.40 -6.40
C ALA A 23 -3.65 -8.37 -7.53
N GLY A 24 -4.19 -8.73 -8.68
CA GLY A 24 -4.45 -7.79 -9.79
C GLY A 24 -5.43 -6.67 -9.43
N LEU A 25 -6.52 -6.99 -8.71
CA LEU A 25 -7.58 -6.04 -8.36
C LEU A 25 -7.23 -5.16 -7.16
N PHE A 26 -6.61 -5.73 -6.12
CA PHE A 26 -6.43 -5.09 -4.81
C PHE A 26 -4.98 -4.71 -4.49
N THR A 27 -3.97 -5.31 -5.14
CA THR A 27 -2.57 -4.82 -5.00
C THR A 27 -2.34 -3.52 -5.76
N GLY A 28 -3.40 -3.01 -6.43
CA GLY A 28 -3.58 -1.65 -6.90
C GLY A 28 -2.26 -1.04 -7.30
N GLU A 29 -1.84 -1.34 -8.54
CA GLU A 29 -0.58 -0.91 -9.16
C GLU A 29 -0.01 0.24 -8.35
N LYS A 30 1.02 -0.03 -7.53
CA LYS A 30 1.66 1.01 -6.72
C LYS A 30 2.22 2.03 -7.71
N LYS A 31 1.37 2.93 -8.22
CA LYS A 31 1.72 4.21 -8.80
C LYS A 31 2.60 4.77 -7.71
N LYS A 32 3.91 4.72 -7.95
CA LYS A 32 4.94 5.20 -7.03
C LYS A 32 4.37 6.50 -6.51
N ARG A 33 3.89 6.49 -5.26
CA ARG A 33 3.19 7.68 -4.75
C ARG A 33 4.23 8.76 -4.88
N SER A 34 3.95 9.75 -5.73
CA SER A 34 4.90 10.84 -5.97
C SER A 34 5.37 11.31 -4.60
N PRO A 35 6.68 11.50 -4.41
CA PRO A 35 7.23 11.88 -3.12
C PRO A 35 6.36 13.01 -2.57
N GLN A 36 5.83 12.82 -1.36
CA GLN A 36 4.94 13.79 -0.75
C GLN A 36 5.71 15.10 -0.60
N LYS A 37 5.40 16.05 -1.49
CA LYS A 37 5.91 17.42 -1.43
C LYS A 37 5.01 18.24 -0.53
N CYS A 38 5.60 19.13 0.25
CA CYS A 38 4.89 20.09 1.05
C CYS A 38 4.05 21.00 0.16
N SER A 39 2.73 21.05 0.36
CA SER A 39 1.85 21.93 -0.42
C SER A 39 2.02 23.42 -0.13
N SER A 40 2.86 23.80 0.84
CA SER A 40 3.11 25.20 1.20
C SER A 40 4.44 25.74 0.65
N CYS A 41 5.48 24.91 0.51
CA CYS A 41 6.79 25.34 0.02
C CYS A 41 7.36 24.44 -1.09
N GLU A 42 6.59 23.43 -1.51
CA GLU A 42 6.89 22.50 -2.61
C GLU A 42 8.14 21.61 -2.42
N LYS A 43 8.78 21.68 -1.25
CA LYS A 43 9.91 20.84 -0.86
C LYS A 43 9.46 19.46 -0.39
N GLU A 44 10.28 18.45 -0.65
CA GLU A 44 10.10 17.09 -0.15
C GLU A 44 10.64 16.91 1.28
N GLY A 45 10.20 15.87 1.97
CA GLY A 45 10.67 15.53 3.32
C GLY A 45 9.78 16.01 4.48
N HIS A 46 8.76 16.82 4.22
CA HIS A 46 7.76 17.22 5.23
C HIS A 46 6.39 17.50 4.59
N THR A 47 5.34 17.45 5.39
CA THR A 47 3.98 17.84 4.95
C THR A 47 3.73 19.32 5.25
N ALA A 48 2.73 19.93 4.61
CA ALA A 48 2.35 21.33 4.84
C ALA A 48 2.07 21.67 6.32
N ARG A 49 1.75 20.68 7.16
CA ARG A 49 1.55 20.83 8.62
C ARG A 49 2.87 20.98 9.39
N ASN A 50 3.94 20.36 8.92
CA ASN A 50 5.28 20.41 9.52
C ASN A 50 6.24 21.25 8.67
N CYS A 51 5.71 22.22 7.92
CA CYS A 51 6.53 23.05 7.04
C CYS A 51 7.42 23.98 7.87
N PRO A 52 8.75 23.81 7.86
CA PRO A 52 9.67 24.59 8.68
C PRO A 52 9.72 26.06 8.25
N ASP A 53 9.27 26.36 7.04
CA ASP A 53 9.16 27.71 6.48
C ASP A 53 8.00 28.52 7.09
N LYS A 54 7.08 27.87 7.82
CA LYS A 54 5.91 28.52 8.46
C LYS A 54 6.25 29.33 9.73
N MET A 55 7.49 29.80 9.86
CA MET A 55 8.08 30.46 11.02
C MET A 55 8.32 29.57 12.26
N PRO A 56 9.37 29.88 13.04
CA PRO A 56 9.84 29.02 14.12
C PRO A 56 9.01 29.28 15.38
N VAL A 57 8.22 28.29 15.82
CA VAL A 57 7.93 28.23 17.26
C VAL A 57 9.19 27.67 17.92
N VAL A 58 10.07 28.59 18.34
CA VAL A 58 11.08 28.29 19.37
C VAL A 58 10.30 27.74 20.56
N GLY A 59 10.49 26.46 20.84
CA GLY A 59 10.04 25.84 22.08
C GLY A 59 10.85 26.45 23.23
N ILE A 60 10.14 27.02 24.19
CA ILE A 60 10.65 27.44 25.49
C ILE A 60 10.54 26.24 26.42
#